data_AF-A0A6P0Y4P2-F1
#
_entry.id   AF-A0A6P0Y4P2-F1
#
_cell.length_a   1.000
_cell.length_b   1.000
_cell.length_c   1.000
_cell.angle_alpha   90.00
_cell.angle_beta   90.00
_cell.angle_gamma   90.00
#
_symmetry.space_group_name_H-M   'P 1'
#
loop_
_entity.id
_entity.type
_entity.pdbx_description
1 polymer ?
#
loop_
_entity_poly.entity_id
_entity_poly.type
_entity_poly.pdbx_seq_one_letter_code
_entity_poly.pdbx_strand_id
1 'polypeptide(L)'
;MGMEELKQELEQSHTEFYQLLMELEQSHAQLEQMQMEFEESELLRKKMQMDLEQMKYHLEHTQGELAQTKSALHQTEGELDRYKYREAIASQITSEKEKEYKQLVWDAWSAYRSGNINQMVDCLQRSVKYTSLSRTKTVSNWVKSWREFSQQKGERFEVRRLDGYQQWTQLLRRMTVVKAGGTMRLP
;
A
#
# COMPACT_ATOMS: atom_id res chain seq x y z
N MET A 1 63.90 -58.78 42.68
CA MET A 1 63.48 -57.39 42.46
C MET A 1 64.66 -56.52 42.85
N GLY A 2 65.41 -56.04 41.87
CA GLY A 2 66.72 -55.42 42.05
C GLY A 2 66.63 -53.89 42.10
N MET A 3 67.56 -53.23 42.81
CA MET A 3 67.70 -51.76 42.83
C MET A 3 67.68 -51.11 41.44
N GLU A 4 68.11 -51.84 40.41
CA GLU A 4 68.10 -51.40 39.02
C GLU A 4 66.67 -51.21 38.45
N GLU A 5 65.72 -52.08 38.81
CA GLU A 5 64.31 -51.99 38.36
C GLU A 5 63.63 -50.76 38.97
N LEU A 6 63.86 -50.52 40.27
CA LEU A 6 63.36 -49.33 40.99
C LEU A 6 63.90 -48.02 40.40
N LYS A 7 65.16 -48.03 39.96
CA LYS A 7 65.80 -46.87 39.33
C LYS A 7 65.22 -46.60 37.95
N GLN A 8 64.99 -47.65 37.17
CA GLN A 8 64.39 -47.55 35.84
C GLN A 8 62.93 -47.08 35.91
N GLU A 9 62.14 -47.60 36.85
CA GLU A 9 60.77 -47.13 37.11
C GLU A 9 60.73 -45.64 37.51
N LEU A 10 61.68 -45.19 38.34
CA LEU A 10 61.78 -43.79 38.74
C LEU A 10 62.13 -42.88 37.56
N GLU A 11 63.05 -43.30 36.69
CA GLU A 11 63.45 -42.57 35.48
C GLU A 11 62.29 -42.48 34.47
N GLN A 12 61.53 -43.57 34.35
CA GLN A 12 60.36 -43.66 33.50
C GLN A 12 59.23 -42.77 34.01
N SER A 13 58.95 -42.80 35.32
CA SER A 13 57.99 -41.91 35.97
C SER A 13 58.36 -40.43 35.84
N HIS A 14 59.64 -40.08 35.93
CA HIS A 14 60.13 -38.73 35.67
C HIS A 14 59.82 -38.28 34.24
N THR A 15 60.09 -39.14 33.26
CA THR A 15 59.86 -38.83 31.84
C THR A 15 58.37 -38.63 31.55
N GLU A 16 57.52 -39.51 32.07
CA GLU A 16 56.07 -39.40 31.96
C GLU A 16 55.53 -38.11 32.61
N PHE A 17 56.07 -37.74 33.79
CA PHE A 17 55.70 -36.51 34.46
C PHE A 17 56.04 -35.27 33.62
N TYR A 18 57.24 -35.20 33.04
CA TYR A 18 57.61 -34.09 32.15
C TYR A 18 56.75 -34.01 30.90
N GLN A 19 56.35 -35.16 30.35
CA GLN A 19 55.48 -35.21 29.18
C GLN A 19 54.08 -34.70 29.48
N LEU A 20 53.50 -35.11 30.62
CA LEU A 20 52.24 -34.57 31.11
C LEU A 20 52.30 -33.06 31.35
N LEU A 21 53.44 -32.56 31.84
CA LEU A 21 53.63 -31.12 32.08
C LEU A 21 53.59 -30.33 30.77
N MET A 22 54.26 -30.83 29.72
CA MET A 22 54.21 -30.21 28.38
C MET A 22 52.82 -30.28 27.76
N GLU A 23 52.11 -31.40 27.89
CA GLU A 23 50.74 -31.54 27.40
C GLU A 23 49.78 -30.56 28.11
N LEU A 24 49.97 -30.36 29.43
CA LEU A 24 49.20 -29.39 30.20
C LEU A 24 49.47 -27.95 29.74
N GLU A 25 50.73 -27.58 29.55
CA GLU A 25 51.11 -26.27 29.02
C GLU A 25 50.52 -26.03 27.62
N GLN A 26 50.59 -27.04 26.75
CA GLN A 26 50.01 -26.96 25.41
C GLN A 26 48.48 -26.81 25.44
N SER A 27 47.81 -27.58 26.30
CA SER A 27 46.36 -27.48 26.48
C SER A 27 45.95 -26.11 27.02
N HIS A 28 46.76 -25.50 27.89
CA HIS A 28 46.50 -24.17 28.42
C HIS A 28 46.58 -23.11 27.32
N ALA A 29 47.65 -23.13 26.51
CA ALA A 29 47.81 -22.21 25.38
C ALA A 29 46.67 -22.33 24.36
N GLN A 30 46.20 -23.55 24.08
CA GLN A 30 45.05 -23.78 23.20
C GLN A 30 43.74 -23.20 23.77
N LEU A 31 43.53 -23.32 25.08
CA LEU A 31 42.35 -22.78 25.73
C LEU A 31 42.32 -21.26 25.70
N GLU A 32 43.47 -20.60 25.93
CA GLU A 32 43.60 -19.16 25.80
C GLU A 32 43.32 -18.68 24.36
N GLN A 33 43.85 -19.39 23.36
CA GLN A 33 43.59 -19.09 21.95
C GLN A 33 42.09 -19.20 21.61
N MET A 34 41.45 -20.28 22.04
CA MET A 34 40.01 -20.49 21.82
C MET A 34 39.17 -19.40 22.50
N GLN A 35 39.60 -18.93 23.67
CA GLN A 35 38.91 -17.87 24.38
C GLN A 35 39.00 -16.53 23.64
N MET A 36 40.16 -16.19 23.07
CA MET A 36 40.30 -14.99 22.22
C MET A 36 39.43 -15.07 20.97
N GLU A 37 39.42 -16.21 20.27
CA GLU A 37 38.59 -16.42 19.08
C GLU A 37 37.10 -16.32 19.40
N PHE A 38 36.68 -16.82 20.57
CA PHE A 38 35.31 -16.70 21.05
C PHE A 38 34.93 -15.23 21.31
N GLU A 39 35.80 -14.46 21.95
CA GLU A 39 35.58 -13.03 22.20
C GLU A 39 35.49 -12.23 20.89
N GLU A 40 36.34 -12.54 19.90
CA GLU A 40 36.27 -11.93 18.58
C GLU A 40 34.96 -12.26 17.85
N SER A 41 34.53 -13.53 17.89
CA SER A 41 33.28 -13.98 17.29
C SER A 41 32.06 -13.27 17.91
N GLU A 42 32.06 -13.07 19.23
CA GLU A 42 31.01 -12.34 19.94
C GLU A 42 30.94 -10.85 19.54
N LEU A 43 32.09 -10.20 19.35
CA LEU A 43 32.14 -8.82 18.86
C LEU A 43 31.61 -8.71 17.43
N LEU A 44 32.00 -9.64 16.55
CA LEU A 44 31.51 -9.69 15.17
C LEU A 44 30.00 -9.92 15.12
N ARG A 45 29.49 -10.83 15.96
CA ARG A 45 28.05 -11.11 16.08
C ARG A 45 27.27 -9.87 16.49
N LYS A 46 27.76 -9.11 17.48
CA LYS A 46 27.14 -7.85 17.93
C LYS A 46 27.12 -6.81 16.81
N LYS A 47 28.21 -6.68 16.06
CA LYS A 47 28.29 -5.78 14.91
C LYS A 47 27.27 -6.15 13.83
N MET A 48 27.21 -7.43 13.46
CA MET A 48 26.25 -7.91 12.45
C MET A 48 24.81 -7.72 12.91
N GLN A 49 24.52 -7.86 14.20
CA GLN A 49 23.21 -7.58 14.76
C GLN A 49 22.83 -6.09 14.60
N MET A 50 23.73 -5.16 14.91
CA MET A 50 23.50 -3.73 14.67
C MET A 50 23.26 -3.41 13.19
N ASP A 51 24.07 -3.99 12.30
CA ASP A 51 23.93 -3.77 10.86
C ASP A 51 22.57 -4.28 10.35
N LEU A 52 22.09 -5.43 10.85
CA LEU A 52 20.77 -5.98 10.53
C LEU A 52 19.64 -5.08 11.04
N GLU A 53 19.74 -4.56 12.26
CA GLU A 53 18.76 -3.61 12.81
C GLU A 53 18.70 -2.32 11.99
N GLN A 54 19.85 -1.81 11.56
CA GLN A 54 19.94 -0.64 10.70
C GLN A 54 19.33 -0.89 9.31
N MET A 55 19.64 -2.04 8.69
CA MET A 55 19.05 -2.43 7.41
C MET A 55 17.54 -2.58 7.50
N LYS A 56 17.03 -3.15 8.59
CA LYS A 56 15.59 -3.28 8.82
C LYS A 56 14.90 -1.93 8.89
N TYR A 57 15.46 -0.98 9.66
CA TYR A 57 14.94 0.38 9.72
C TYR A 57 14.91 1.05 8.35
N HIS A 58 15.98 0.91 7.57
CA HIS A 58 16.06 1.49 6.23
C HIS A 58 15.00 0.90 5.30
N LEU A 59 14.78 -0.41 5.35
CA LEU A 59 13.75 -1.08 4.55
C LEU A 59 12.34 -0.57 4.88
N GLU A 60 12.00 -0.50 6.17
CA GLU A 60 10.70 0.02 6.62
C GLU A 60 10.50 1.48 6.18
N HIS A 61 11.55 2.29 6.27
CA HIS A 61 11.53 3.68 5.84
C HIS A 61 11.28 3.81 4.32
N THR A 62 12.06 3.11 3.49
CA THR A 62 11.92 3.14 2.02
C THR A 62 10.56 2.60 1.58
N GLN A 63 10.00 1.59 2.26
CA GLN A 63 8.65 1.12 1.98
C GLN A 63 7.60 2.21 2.24
N GLY A 64 7.77 2.99 3.31
CA GLY A 64 6.92 4.14 3.61
C GLY A 64 7.00 5.22 2.52
N GLU A 65 8.22 5.59 2.10
CA GLU A 65 8.43 6.56 1.02
C GLU A 65 7.80 6.08 -0.30
N LEU A 66 8.00 4.81 -0.67
CA LEU A 66 7.43 4.25 -1.89
C LEU A 66 5.89 4.30 -1.88
N ALA A 67 5.26 3.99 -0.74
CA ALA A 67 3.81 4.09 -0.59
C ALA A 67 3.32 5.54 -0.77
N GLN A 68 4.04 6.51 -0.21
CA GLN A 68 3.73 7.94 -0.36
C GLN A 68 3.88 8.39 -1.82
N THR A 69 5.00 8.07 -2.48
CA THR A 69 5.24 8.41 -3.89
C THR A 69 4.18 7.79 -4.80
N LYS A 70 3.79 6.54 -4.54
CA LYS A 70 2.73 5.88 -5.29
C LYS A 70 1.40 6.63 -5.14
N SER A 71 1.04 7.02 -3.92
CA SER A 71 -0.19 7.79 -3.66
C SER A 71 -0.16 9.16 -4.37
N ALA A 72 0.97 9.87 -4.30
CA ALA A 72 1.14 11.16 -4.97
C ALA A 72 1.02 11.03 -6.50
N LEU A 73 1.62 10.00 -7.09
CA LEU A 73 1.51 9.72 -8.53
C LEU A 73 0.05 9.51 -8.95
N HIS A 74 -0.71 8.67 -8.21
CA HIS A 74 -2.12 8.44 -8.52
C HIS A 74 -2.95 9.73 -8.41
N GLN A 75 -2.63 10.60 -7.45
CA GLN A 75 -3.28 11.90 -7.33
C GLN A 75 -2.99 12.79 -8.55
N THR A 76 -1.71 12.92 -8.94
CA THR A 76 -1.30 13.74 -10.08
C THR A 76 -1.88 13.22 -11.40
N GLU A 77 -1.94 11.90 -11.59
CA GLU A 77 -2.61 11.29 -12.75
C GLU A 77 -4.10 11.66 -12.81
N GLY A 78 -4.80 11.62 -11.68
CA GLY A 78 -6.20 12.05 -11.57
C GLY A 78 -6.40 13.53 -11.86
N GLU A 79 -5.50 14.39 -11.38
CA GLU A 79 -5.52 15.84 -11.65
C GLU A 79 -5.27 16.15 -13.13
N LEU A 80 -4.32 15.46 -13.76
CA LEU A 80 -4.02 15.59 -15.18
C LEU A 80 -5.20 15.14 -16.05
N ASP A 81 -5.82 14.01 -15.71
CA ASP A 81 -7.01 13.53 -16.39
C ASP A 81 -8.17 14.52 -16.30
N ARG A 82 -8.34 15.13 -15.11
CA ARG A 82 -9.35 16.16 -14.87
C ARG A 82 -9.09 17.42 -15.70
N TYR A 83 -7.84 17.86 -15.77
CA TYR A 83 -7.43 19.02 -16.57
C TYR A 83 -7.71 18.79 -18.06
N LYS A 84 -7.28 17.65 -18.61
CA LYS A 84 -7.51 17.27 -20.02
C LYS A 84 -9.00 17.24 -20.36
N TYR A 85 -9.81 16.67 -19.46
CA TYR A 85 -11.26 16.65 -19.68
C TYR A 85 -11.87 18.05 -19.65
N ARG A 86 -11.46 18.90 -18.69
CA ARG A 86 -11.93 20.29 -18.60
C ARG A 86 -11.59 21.09 -19.86
N GLU A 87 -10.39 20.93 -20.37
CA GLU A 87 -9.96 21.58 -21.62
C GLU A 87 -10.80 21.10 -22.82
N ALA A 88 -11.07 19.79 -22.91
CA ALA A 88 -11.90 19.22 -23.96
C ALA A 88 -13.35 19.74 -23.92
N ILE A 89 -13.97 19.86 -22.73
CA ILE A 89 -15.33 20.42 -22.64
C ILE A 89 -15.34 21.93 -22.88
N ALA A 90 -14.31 22.67 -22.47
CA ALA A 90 -14.23 24.12 -22.66
C ALA A 90 -14.12 24.50 -24.15
N SER A 91 -13.48 23.65 -24.95
CA SER A 91 -13.37 23.85 -26.40
C SER A 91 -14.64 23.46 -27.18
N GLN A 92 -15.50 22.59 -26.62
CA GLN A 92 -16.67 22.04 -27.32
C GLN A 92 -18.01 22.63 -26.86
N ILE A 93 -18.09 23.15 -25.64
CA ILE A 93 -19.35 23.54 -25.00
C ILE A 93 -19.28 25.01 -24.63
N THR A 94 -20.24 25.81 -25.11
CA THR A 94 -20.34 27.24 -24.79
C THR A 94 -21.18 27.51 -23.54
N SER A 95 -22.18 26.67 -23.28
CA SER A 95 -23.09 26.78 -22.13
C SER A 95 -22.39 26.42 -20.83
N GLU A 96 -22.31 27.38 -19.90
CA GLU A 96 -21.70 27.17 -18.60
C GLU A 96 -22.44 26.08 -17.80
N LYS A 97 -23.78 26.13 -17.75
CA LYS A 97 -24.55 25.06 -17.09
C LYS A 97 -24.24 23.66 -17.63
N GLU A 98 -23.99 23.54 -18.93
CA GLU A 98 -23.66 22.26 -19.54
C GLU A 98 -22.23 21.81 -19.22
N LYS A 99 -21.25 22.73 -19.19
CA LYS A 99 -19.90 22.43 -18.71
C LYS A 99 -19.93 21.92 -17.26
N GLU A 100 -20.68 22.57 -16.39
CA GLU A 100 -20.81 22.19 -14.98
C GLU A 100 -21.42 20.80 -14.84
N TYR A 101 -22.48 20.52 -15.61
CA TYR A 101 -23.07 19.19 -15.66
C TYR A 101 -22.03 18.15 -16.09
N LYS A 102 -21.34 18.38 -17.22
CA LYS A 102 -20.36 17.44 -17.78
C LYS A 102 -19.16 17.23 -16.86
N GLN A 103 -18.70 18.28 -16.18
CA GLN A 103 -17.62 18.20 -15.21
C GLN A 103 -18.05 17.37 -13.99
N LEU A 104 -19.24 17.59 -13.44
CA LEU A 104 -19.73 16.82 -12.29
C LEU A 104 -19.96 15.34 -12.63
N VAL A 105 -20.42 15.04 -13.85
CA VAL A 105 -20.56 13.64 -14.31
C VAL A 105 -19.21 12.95 -14.45
N TRP A 106 -18.18 13.67 -14.89
CA TRP A 106 -16.82 13.16 -14.97
C TRP A 106 -16.18 13.01 -13.58
N ASP A 107 -16.31 14.00 -12.70
CA ASP A 107 -15.82 13.95 -11.31
C ASP A 107 -16.45 12.75 -10.58
N ALA A 108 -17.73 12.47 -10.83
CA ALA A 108 -18.41 11.30 -10.27
C ALA A 108 -17.83 9.97 -10.80
N TRP A 109 -17.52 9.86 -12.09
CA TRP A 109 -16.88 8.69 -12.67
C TRP A 109 -15.46 8.48 -12.10
N SER A 110 -14.70 9.56 -11.94
CA SER A 110 -13.37 9.52 -11.33
C SER A 110 -13.44 9.03 -9.87
N ALA A 111 -14.41 9.54 -9.10
CA ALA A 111 -14.65 9.09 -7.73
C ALA A 111 -15.12 7.62 -7.65
N TYR A 112 -15.90 7.14 -8.63
CA TYR A 112 -16.24 5.73 -8.75
C TYR A 112 -14.99 4.86 -8.95
N ARG A 113 -14.07 5.28 -9.84
CA ARG A 113 -12.82 4.55 -10.12
C ARG A 113 -11.88 4.48 -8.92
N SER A 114 -11.83 5.53 -8.12
CA SER A 114 -11.04 5.55 -6.87
C SER A 114 -11.72 4.85 -5.69
N GLY A 115 -12.93 4.30 -5.88
CA GLY A 115 -13.70 3.63 -4.83
C GLY A 115 -14.41 4.58 -3.86
N ASN A 116 -14.36 5.90 -4.09
CA ASN A 116 -15.05 6.89 -3.27
C ASN A 116 -16.52 7.06 -3.69
N ILE A 117 -17.35 6.10 -3.30
CA ILE A 117 -18.77 6.03 -3.66
C ILE A 117 -19.57 7.23 -3.11
N ASN A 118 -19.18 7.79 -1.97
CA ASN A 118 -19.85 8.95 -1.39
C ASN A 118 -19.64 10.19 -2.26
N GLN A 119 -18.40 10.45 -2.68
CA GLN A 119 -18.08 11.56 -3.58
C GLN A 119 -18.73 11.36 -4.95
N MET A 120 -18.75 10.13 -5.47
CA MET A 120 -19.48 9.79 -6.70
C MET A 120 -20.95 10.24 -6.61
N VAL A 121 -21.65 9.88 -5.53
CA VAL A 121 -23.07 10.23 -5.35
C VAL A 121 -23.28 11.73 -5.17
N ASP A 122 -22.41 12.44 -4.42
CA ASP A 122 -22.51 13.90 -4.24
C ASP A 122 -22.39 14.63 -5.60
N CYS A 123 -21.38 14.27 -6.39
CA CYS A 123 -21.17 14.84 -7.72
C CYS A 123 -22.39 14.62 -8.63
N LEU A 124 -22.94 13.40 -8.66
CA LEU A 124 -24.13 13.11 -9.45
C LEU A 124 -25.36 13.89 -8.96
N GLN A 125 -25.59 13.94 -7.64
CA GLN A 125 -26.71 14.69 -7.07
C GLN A 125 -26.63 16.18 -7.41
N ARG A 126 -25.42 16.77 -7.37
CA ARG A 126 -25.20 18.15 -7.78
C ARG A 126 -25.43 18.35 -9.28
N SER A 127 -25.04 17.39 -10.12
CA SER A 127 -25.21 17.47 -11.57
C SER A 127 -26.68 17.63 -11.98
N VAL A 128 -27.63 17.06 -11.23
CA VAL A 128 -29.07 17.16 -11.51
C VAL A 128 -29.55 18.62 -11.56
N LYS A 129 -28.92 19.54 -10.81
CA LYS A 129 -29.30 20.97 -10.80
C LYS A 129 -29.01 21.70 -12.11
N TYR A 130 -28.12 21.15 -12.93
CA TYR A 130 -27.61 21.79 -14.15
C TYR A 130 -28.21 21.22 -15.44
N THR A 131 -28.97 20.13 -15.34
CA THR A 131 -29.60 19.47 -16.50
C THR A 131 -31.11 19.71 -16.53
N SER A 132 -31.64 19.94 -17.73
CA SER A 132 -33.08 19.99 -18.00
C SER A 132 -33.67 18.61 -18.35
N LEU A 133 -32.84 17.56 -18.39
CA LEU A 133 -33.28 16.22 -18.70
C LEU A 133 -34.22 15.67 -17.61
N SER A 134 -35.18 14.84 -18.01
CA SER A 134 -35.99 14.08 -17.06
C SER A 134 -35.11 13.16 -16.24
N ARG A 135 -35.56 12.82 -15.02
CA ARG A 135 -34.75 12.05 -14.05
C ARG A 135 -34.21 10.73 -14.64
N THR A 136 -35.05 9.99 -15.37
CA THR A 136 -34.65 8.74 -16.05
C THR A 136 -33.64 8.99 -17.18
N LYS A 137 -33.82 10.09 -17.92
CA LYS A 137 -32.91 10.46 -19.01
C LYS A 137 -31.56 10.94 -18.48
N THR A 138 -31.54 11.63 -17.34
CA THR A 138 -30.33 12.03 -16.62
C THR A 138 -29.53 10.81 -16.17
N VAL A 139 -30.16 9.83 -15.51
CA VAL A 139 -29.49 8.59 -15.09
C VAL A 139 -28.93 7.83 -16.30
N SER A 140 -29.72 7.72 -17.38
CA SER A 140 -29.26 7.09 -18.62
C SER A 140 -28.07 7.82 -19.24
N ASN A 141 -28.04 9.16 -19.14
CA ASN A 141 -26.94 9.98 -19.66
C ASN A 141 -25.65 9.80 -18.84
N TRP A 142 -25.74 9.73 -17.51
CA TRP A 142 -24.60 9.39 -16.65
C TRP A 142 -23.97 8.07 -17.06
N VAL A 143 -24.79 7.02 -17.13
CA VAL A 143 -24.36 5.67 -17.47
C VAL A 143 -23.76 5.60 -18.89
N LYS A 144 -24.30 6.35 -19.86
CA LYS A 144 -23.74 6.44 -21.21
C LYS A 144 -22.37 7.12 -21.19
N SER A 145 -22.26 8.27 -20.52
CA SER A 145 -21.00 9.02 -20.41
C SER A 145 -19.91 8.17 -19.75
N TRP A 146 -20.25 7.41 -18.70
CA TRP A 146 -19.29 6.56 -18.01
C TRP A 146 -18.81 5.37 -18.84
N ARG A 147 -19.66 4.83 -19.73
CA ARG A 147 -19.25 3.83 -20.73
C ARG A 147 -18.27 4.40 -21.75
N GLU A 148 -18.51 5.63 -22.19
CA GLU A 148 -17.61 6.32 -23.12
C GLU A 148 -16.26 6.62 -22.44
N PHE A 149 -16.27 7.11 -21.20
CA PHE A 149 -15.06 7.37 -20.43
C PHE A 149 -14.25 6.10 -20.17
N SER A 150 -14.91 5.00 -19.79
CA SER A 150 -14.21 3.73 -19.57
C SER A 150 -13.58 3.21 -20.86
N GLN A 151 -14.29 3.31 -21.98
CA GLN A 151 -13.76 2.88 -23.28
C GLN A 151 -12.53 3.70 -23.71
N GLN A 152 -12.55 5.02 -23.51
CA GLN A 152 -11.39 5.89 -23.79
C GLN A 152 -10.14 5.52 -22.98
N LYS A 153 -10.33 4.93 -21.80
CA LYS A 153 -9.26 4.49 -20.90
C LYS A 153 -8.89 3.02 -21.05
N GLY A 154 -9.57 2.27 -21.92
CA GLY A 154 -9.38 0.83 -22.05
C GLY A 154 -9.90 0.03 -20.84
N GLU A 155 -10.79 0.62 -20.03
CA GLU A 155 -11.34 0.02 -18.82
C GLU A 155 -12.71 -0.60 -19.05
N ARG A 156 -13.01 -1.67 -18.30
CA ARG A 156 -14.32 -2.34 -18.32
C ARG A 156 -15.25 -1.72 -17.27
N PHE A 157 -16.24 -0.95 -17.72
CA PHE A 157 -17.32 -0.45 -16.86
C PHE A 157 -18.59 -1.32 -17.00
N GLU A 158 -19.09 -1.80 -15.86
CA GLU A 158 -20.30 -2.62 -15.78
C GLU A 158 -21.35 -1.93 -14.91
N VAL A 159 -22.45 -1.53 -15.53
CA VAL A 159 -23.55 -0.83 -14.85
C VAL A 159 -24.10 -1.62 -13.65
N ARG A 160 -24.13 -2.96 -13.75
CA ARG A 160 -24.62 -3.86 -12.68
C ARG A 160 -23.82 -3.72 -11.38
N ARG A 161 -22.57 -3.27 -11.43
CA ARG A 161 -21.78 -3.01 -10.21
C ARG A 161 -22.38 -1.87 -9.38
N LEU A 162 -23.07 -0.94 -10.02
CA LEU A 162 -23.70 0.18 -9.32
C LEU A 162 -24.82 -0.27 -8.38
N ASP A 163 -25.53 -1.33 -8.76
CA ASP A 163 -26.64 -1.88 -7.95
C ASP A 163 -26.14 -2.45 -6.61
N GLY A 164 -24.85 -2.77 -6.51
CA GLY A 164 -24.20 -3.18 -5.25
C GLY A 164 -24.01 -2.04 -4.25
N TYR A 165 -24.10 -0.77 -4.67
CA TYR A 165 -23.90 0.38 -3.77
C TYR A 165 -25.23 0.91 -3.23
N GLN A 166 -25.37 0.87 -1.91
CA GLN A 166 -26.56 1.39 -1.23
C GLN A 166 -26.73 2.90 -1.50
N GLN A 167 -25.64 3.66 -1.52
CA GLN A 167 -25.64 5.10 -1.74
C GLN A 167 -26.19 5.46 -3.14
N TRP A 168 -25.80 4.70 -4.17
CA TRP A 168 -26.33 4.83 -5.53
C TRP A 168 -27.84 4.53 -5.55
N THR A 169 -28.25 3.43 -4.93
CA THR A 169 -29.66 3.05 -4.84
C THR A 169 -30.49 4.12 -4.13
N GLN A 170 -29.97 4.71 -3.06
CA GLN A 170 -30.61 5.81 -2.34
C GLN A 170 -30.72 7.07 -3.20
N LEU A 171 -29.69 7.40 -4.00
CA LEU A 171 -29.74 8.51 -4.95
C LEU A 171 -30.88 8.31 -5.95
N LEU A 172 -30.97 7.12 -6.56
CA LEU A 172 -32.04 6.80 -7.51
C LEU A 172 -33.42 6.93 -6.85
N ARG A 173 -33.59 6.43 -5.62
CA ARG A 173 -34.86 6.57 -4.88
C ARG A 173 -35.23 8.02 -4.62
N ARG A 174 -34.27 8.86 -4.19
CA ARG A 174 -34.49 10.30 -3.97
C ARG A 174 -34.88 11.00 -5.27
N MET A 175 -34.34 10.56 -6.40
CA MET A 175 -34.76 11.04 -7.71
C MET A 175 -36.14 10.51 -8.09
N THR A 176 -36.56 9.29 -7.75
CA THR A 176 -37.89 8.79 -8.16
C THR A 176 -39.05 9.28 -7.30
N VAL A 177 -38.83 9.67 -6.05
CA VAL A 177 -39.93 10.17 -5.20
C VAL A 177 -40.45 11.50 -5.76
N VAL A 178 -41.64 11.44 -6.35
CA VAL A 178 -42.46 12.61 -6.71
C VAL A 178 -42.96 13.21 -5.40
N LYS A 179 -42.77 14.51 -5.18
CA LYS A 179 -43.53 15.23 -4.15
C LYS A 179 -45.00 15.15 -4.56
N ALA A 180 -45.75 14.19 -4.02
CA ALA A 180 -47.20 14.20 -4.01
C ALA A 180 -47.65 15.32 -3.05
N GLY A 181 -47.58 16.56 -3.54
CA GLY A 181 -48.03 17.76 -2.84
C GLY A 181 -49.03 18.50 -3.72
N GLY A 182 -50.04 17.77 -4.20
CA GLY A 182 -51.24 18.38 -4.75
C GLY A 182 -52.11 18.85 -3.60
N THR A 183 -52.07 20.14 -3.28
CA THR A 183 -53.23 20.79 -2.67
C THR A 183 -54.16 21.19 -3.79
N MET A 184 -55.04 20.25 -4.13
CA MET A 184 -56.31 20.53 -4.78
C MET A 184 -57.13 21.38 -3.81
N ARG A 185 -57.46 22.61 -4.19
CA ARG A 185 -58.45 23.42 -3.45
C ARG A 185 -59.39 24.07 -4.46
N LEU A 186 -60.59 23.51 -4.55
CA LEU A 186 -61.87 24.12 -4.91
C LEU A 186 -62.95 23.18 -4.35
N PRO A 187 -64.16 23.66 -4.00
CA PRO A 187 -64.77 24.94 -4.36
C PRO A 187 -64.56 26.05 -3.33
#